data_AF-A0A3M7MK36-F1
#
_entry.id   AF-A0A3M7MK36-F1
#
_cell.length_a   1.000
_cell.length_b   1.000
_cell.length_c   1.000
_cell.angle_alpha   90.00
_cell.angle_beta   90.00
_cell.angle_gamma   90.00
#
_symmetry.space_group_name_H-M   'P 1'
#
loop_
_entity.id
_entity.type
_entity.pdbx_description
1 polymer ?
#
loop_
_entity_poly.entity_id
_entity_poly.type
_entity_poly.pdbx_seq_one_letter_code
_entity_poly.pdbx_strand_id
1 'polypeptide(L)'
;LDVAVEGSIEGYDQLNPWPQTEEDDDEGLRDDERQNEQQEQFVNAVQRPADEEAPNPVVQRFDRLIAYRLALQMLLQVQLGGRPRYRDVYDMRNHGEGRNARKVATIMQRLQQVTADLDAMRDVPVRRLQWGLVRGEPPAEVVRLNNQLFHLLDQYRTRGLTVEGLVDRFATIVMESGATPDNRTYTQMIQLFGHVNREDLIYLVLSALYDSALALDVQTVHAVLWSYASTRDVRMFDAFLSELTRTNSRVIAPWEWRRINGTLVPVPSSFSSITTMRLIAVALSCDQPDRAEAWAALMAEERPLSVRRLMMMKNFLRYYIYQQNWERGRLWMAEMIVYASNWDHLRLGWRVRPEEEIRLAILRMLHLSYACWKPDVYDAILAAVLQNAIEPPRLPLQFYSRSAKHVYGQWVRGASNDTSNDTSNDTSPDELSDFEAIEAKRGRRRGDHSSPFVFISAKTRGPTAEPTSETTATTHQAKLLVAQQSRIRALEAELALSKQTAERERAQWQHDRQVMLDAATRYEQQFDRLIQKVDALKRGTAL
;
A
#
# COMPACT_ATOMS: atom_id res chain seq x y z
N LEU A 1 -43.12 -1.09 7.22
CA LEU A 1 -43.07 -2.13 6.18
C LEU A 1 -42.56 -1.45 4.93
N ASP A 2 -41.35 -1.88 4.53
CA ASP A 2 -40.57 -1.56 3.33
C ASP A 2 -40.24 -0.09 3.06
N VAL A 3 -39.07 0.34 3.56
CA VAL A 3 -37.90 0.86 2.80
C VAL A 3 -36.79 1.07 3.84
N ALA A 4 -36.06 0.00 4.17
CA ALA A 4 -34.86 0.07 5.01
C ALA A 4 -33.92 -1.11 4.71
N VAL A 5 -33.70 -1.41 3.43
CA VAL A 5 -32.65 -2.33 2.96
C VAL A 5 -32.21 -1.81 1.60
N GLU A 6 -30.92 -1.52 1.47
CA GLU A 6 -30.14 -1.04 0.31
C GLU A 6 -29.40 0.27 0.57
N GLY A 7 -28.55 0.23 1.58
CA GLY A 7 -27.38 1.11 1.72
C GLY A 7 -26.10 0.32 1.48
N SER A 8 -26.07 -0.56 0.47
CA SER A 8 -24.80 -1.02 -0.10
C SER A 8 -24.23 0.18 -0.84
N ILE A 9 -23.10 0.70 -0.37
CA ILE A 9 -22.43 1.84 -1.00
C ILE A 9 -21.79 1.34 -2.31
N GLU A 10 -22.63 1.22 -3.35
CA GLU A 10 -22.21 0.99 -4.72
C GLU A 10 -21.39 2.21 -5.19
N GLY A 11 -20.08 2.02 -5.31
CA GLY A 11 -19.15 3.07 -5.75
C GLY A 11 -17.75 2.96 -5.14
N TYR A 12 -17.58 2.16 -4.07
CA TYR A 12 -16.32 2.06 -3.36
C TYR A 12 -15.38 0.95 -3.86
N ASP A 13 -15.88 -0.06 -4.58
CA ASP A 13 -15.06 -1.00 -5.34
C ASP A 13 -14.25 -0.29 -6.44
N GLN A 14 -14.64 0.94 -6.81
CA GLN A 14 -13.94 1.82 -7.75
C GLN A 14 -12.71 2.51 -7.13
N LEU A 15 -12.48 2.35 -5.81
CA LEU A 15 -11.29 2.86 -5.14
C LEU A 15 -10.08 1.95 -5.29
N ASN A 16 -10.10 0.87 -6.06
CA ASN A 16 -8.90 0.05 -6.28
C ASN A 16 -7.77 0.93 -6.87
N PRO A 17 -6.71 1.31 -6.11
CA PRO A 17 -5.67 2.26 -6.54
C PRO A 17 -4.65 1.66 -7.50
N TRP A 18 -4.85 0.40 -7.88
CA TRP A 18 -3.85 -0.41 -8.53
C TRP A 18 -3.97 -0.36 -10.05
N PRO A 19 -2.84 -0.35 -10.77
CA PRO A 19 -2.84 -0.56 -12.21
C PRO A 19 -3.52 -1.90 -12.52
N GLN A 20 -4.29 -1.95 -13.62
CA GLN A 20 -5.06 -3.15 -13.97
C GLN A 20 -4.21 -4.24 -14.62
N THR A 21 -2.92 -3.97 -14.83
CA THR A 21 -1.93 -4.88 -15.38
C THR A 21 -1.02 -5.36 -14.25
N GLU A 22 -1.34 -6.54 -13.68
CA GLU A 22 -0.45 -7.28 -12.77
C GLU A 22 0.98 -7.42 -13.36
N GLU A 23 1.10 -7.40 -14.69
CA GLU A 23 2.37 -7.52 -15.43
C GLU A 23 3.36 -6.36 -15.22
N ASP A 24 2.89 -5.12 -15.06
CA ASP A 24 3.77 -3.94 -14.83
C ASP A 24 4.25 -3.89 -13.37
N ASP A 25 3.42 -4.38 -12.45
CA ASP A 25 3.78 -4.58 -11.06
C ASP A 25 4.77 -5.75 -10.95
N ASP A 26 4.59 -6.84 -11.70
CA ASP A 26 5.49 -8.01 -11.67
C ASP A 26 6.93 -7.69 -12.10
N GLU A 27 7.15 -6.85 -13.11
CA GLU A 27 8.52 -6.46 -13.52
C GLU A 27 9.17 -5.54 -12.48
N GLY A 28 8.41 -4.59 -11.93
CA GLY A 28 8.87 -3.75 -10.84
C GLY A 28 9.14 -4.53 -9.55
N LEU A 29 8.31 -5.53 -9.26
CA LEU A 29 8.48 -6.45 -8.15
C LEU A 29 9.73 -7.29 -8.32
N ARG A 30 10.02 -7.76 -9.55
CA ARG A 30 11.29 -8.43 -9.88
C ARG A 30 12.49 -7.50 -9.74
N ASP A 31 12.36 -6.20 -10.03
CA ASP A 31 13.43 -5.22 -9.79
C ASP A 31 13.69 -5.03 -8.30
N ASP A 32 12.64 -4.87 -7.51
CA ASP A 32 12.72 -4.72 -6.05
C ASP A 32 13.22 -6.02 -5.39
N GLU A 33 12.82 -7.19 -5.90
CA GLU A 33 13.35 -8.50 -5.53
C GLU A 33 14.84 -8.60 -5.86
N ARG A 34 15.27 -8.22 -7.08
CA ARG A 34 16.70 -8.21 -7.44
C ARG A 34 17.52 -7.25 -6.59
N GLN A 35 16.98 -6.07 -6.27
CA GLN A 35 17.64 -5.10 -5.38
C GLN A 35 17.72 -5.64 -3.95
N ASN A 36 16.66 -6.28 -3.46
CA ASN A 36 16.69 -6.94 -2.17
C ASN A 36 17.62 -8.15 -2.16
N GLU A 37 17.67 -8.98 -3.20
CA GLU A 37 18.63 -10.09 -3.33
C GLU A 37 20.08 -9.60 -3.27
N GLN A 38 20.37 -8.45 -3.91
CA GLN A 38 21.69 -7.82 -3.81
C GLN A 38 21.96 -7.31 -2.40
N GLN A 39 21.01 -6.60 -1.79
CA GLN A 39 21.13 -6.09 -0.41
C GLN A 39 21.26 -7.26 0.60
N GLU A 40 20.53 -8.34 0.38
CA GLU A 40 20.58 -9.59 1.14
C GLU A 40 21.95 -10.25 1.02
N GLN A 41 22.57 -10.28 -0.16
CA GLN A 41 23.94 -10.78 -0.31
C GLN A 41 24.92 -9.96 0.54
N PHE A 42 24.73 -8.64 0.64
CA PHE A 42 25.54 -7.77 1.49
C PHE A 42 25.27 -7.96 2.99
N VAL A 43 24.01 -8.08 3.42
CA VAL A 43 23.64 -8.29 4.84
C VAL A 43 24.06 -9.69 5.31
N ASN A 44 23.86 -10.72 4.47
CA ASN A 44 24.28 -12.10 4.75
C ASN A 44 25.81 -12.27 4.79
N ALA A 45 26.57 -11.43 4.07
CA ALA A 45 28.03 -11.43 4.13
C ALA A 45 28.58 -10.85 5.45
N VAL A 46 27.79 -10.03 6.16
CA VAL A 46 28.22 -9.34 7.39
C VAL A 46 27.81 -10.11 8.66
N GLN A 47 26.88 -11.08 8.56
CA GLN A 47 26.39 -11.89 9.69
C GLN A 47 26.38 -13.40 9.37
N ARG A 48 27.51 -14.08 9.50
CA ARG A 48 27.54 -15.57 9.60
C ARG A 48 28.69 -16.08 10.46
N PRO A 49 28.41 -16.73 11.61
CA PRO A 49 29.00 -18.01 11.94
C PRO A 49 28.21 -19.13 11.25
N ALA A 50 28.94 -20.10 10.70
CA ALA A 50 28.45 -21.18 9.85
C ALA A 50 28.17 -22.45 10.64
N ASP A 51 27.16 -22.44 11.51
CA ASP A 51 26.64 -23.69 12.09
C ASP A 51 25.32 -24.03 11.38
N GLU A 52 25.40 -25.02 10.48
CA GLU A 52 24.27 -25.67 9.81
C GLU A 52 23.43 -26.43 10.85
N GLU A 53 22.64 -25.72 11.65
CA GLU A 53 21.69 -26.36 12.57
C GLU A 53 20.42 -26.81 11.81
N ALA A 54 20.18 -28.12 11.83
CA ALA A 54 19.01 -28.76 11.23
C ALA A 54 17.69 -28.11 11.71
N PRO A 55 16.63 -28.13 10.87
CA PRO A 55 15.36 -27.49 11.21
C PRO A 55 14.76 -28.12 12.48
N ASN A 56 14.45 -27.28 13.46
CA ASN A 56 13.97 -27.73 14.77
C ASN A 56 12.58 -28.40 14.63
N PRO A 57 12.43 -29.69 15.00
CA PRO A 57 11.19 -30.44 14.82
C PRO A 57 10.01 -29.86 15.61
N VAL A 58 10.28 -29.11 16.69
CA VAL A 58 9.23 -28.46 17.49
C VAL A 58 8.61 -27.30 16.71
N VAL A 59 9.42 -26.53 15.97
CA VAL A 59 8.95 -25.42 15.11
C VAL A 59 8.10 -25.95 13.98
N GLN A 60 8.58 -26.99 13.29
CA GLN A 60 7.84 -27.63 12.19
C GLN A 60 6.49 -28.17 12.67
N ARG A 61 6.45 -28.79 13.86
CA ARG A 61 5.19 -29.25 14.46
C ARG A 61 4.25 -28.10 14.79
N PHE A 62 4.78 -26.99 15.31
CA PHE A 62 4.00 -25.80 15.63
C PHE A 62 3.38 -25.17 14.38
N ASP A 63 4.19 -24.90 13.36
CA ASP A 63 3.72 -24.34 12.07
C ASP A 63 2.73 -25.27 11.37
N ARG A 64 2.92 -26.60 11.50
CA ARG A 64 1.97 -27.59 10.98
C ARG A 64 0.62 -27.49 11.67
N LEU A 65 0.59 -27.36 12.99
CA LEU A 65 -0.66 -27.23 13.73
C LEU A 65 -1.37 -25.91 13.41
N ILE A 66 -0.64 -24.84 13.11
CA ILE A 66 -1.22 -23.59 12.62
C ILE A 66 -1.90 -23.80 11.26
N ALA A 67 -1.22 -24.45 10.31
CA ALA A 67 -1.80 -24.77 9.00
C ALA A 67 -3.03 -25.69 9.13
N TYR A 68 -2.96 -26.67 10.06
CA TYR A 68 -4.06 -27.58 10.35
C TYR A 68 -5.26 -26.84 10.97
N ARG A 69 -5.00 -25.90 11.89
CA ARG A 69 -6.03 -25.02 12.47
C ARG A 69 -6.68 -24.14 11.39
N LEU A 70 -5.89 -23.56 10.50
CA LEU A 70 -6.40 -22.78 9.36
C LEU A 70 -7.35 -23.61 8.50
N ALA A 71 -6.92 -24.81 8.09
CA ALA A 71 -7.75 -25.71 7.29
C ALA A 71 -9.10 -26.03 7.95
N LEU A 72 -9.08 -26.34 9.26
CA LEU A 72 -10.30 -26.59 10.04
C LEU A 72 -11.19 -25.35 10.14
N GLN A 73 -10.61 -24.17 10.39
CA GLN A 73 -11.35 -22.92 10.48
C GLN A 73 -12.01 -22.55 9.15
N MET A 74 -11.31 -22.71 8.02
CA MET A 74 -11.87 -22.44 6.70
C MET A 74 -13.01 -23.41 6.35
N LEU A 75 -12.84 -24.71 6.63
CA LEU A 75 -13.91 -25.70 6.47
C LEU A 75 -15.13 -25.32 7.30
N LEU A 76 -14.91 -24.95 8.57
CA LEU A 76 -15.98 -24.53 9.46
C LEU A 76 -16.68 -23.26 8.94
N GLN A 77 -15.91 -22.30 8.43
CA GLN A 77 -16.42 -21.04 7.88
C GLN A 77 -17.30 -21.27 6.65
N VAL A 78 -16.88 -22.17 5.75
CA VAL A 78 -17.67 -22.56 4.58
C VAL A 78 -18.99 -23.22 5.01
N GLN A 79 -18.96 -24.10 6.01
CA GLN A 79 -20.17 -24.79 6.49
C GLN A 79 -21.11 -23.87 7.27
N LEU A 80 -20.57 -22.92 8.05
CA LEU A 80 -21.34 -22.05 8.92
C LEU A 80 -21.80 -20.74 8.27
N GLY A 81 -21.20 -20.32 7.15
CA GLY A 81 -21.57 -19.10 6.41
C GLY A 81 -21.60 -17.83 7.28
N GLY A 82 -20.62 -16.95 7.16
CA GLY A 82 -20.62 -15.69 7.90
C GLY A 82 -19.50 -14.73 7.51
N ARG A 83 -19.51 -13.53 8.10
CA ARG A 83 -18.39 -12.59 8.06
C ARG A 83 -17.66 -12.66 9.41
N PRO A 84 -16.35 -12.92 9.49
CA PRO A 84 -15.62 -13.16 10.72
C PRO A 84 -15.22 -11.88 11.45
N ARG A 85 -15.58 -10.69 10.95
CA ARG A 85 -15.17 -9.41 11.57
C ARG A 85 -15.57 -9.28 13.05
N TYR A 86 -16.49 -10.10 13.58
CA TYR A 86 -16.86 -10.11 15.00
C TYR A 86 -17.35 -11.48 15.49
N ARG A 87 -16.51 -12.52 15.54
CA ARG A 87 -16.90 -13.75 16.27
C ARG A 87 -15.75 -14.37 17.04
N ASP A 88 -15.85 -14.33 18.37
CA ASP A 88 -15.18 -15.29 19.24
C ASP A 88 -15.57 -16.71 18.85
N VAL A 89 -14.64 -17.66 19.02
CA VAL A 89 -14.84 -19.11 18.78
C VAL A 89 -16.11 -19.64 19.46
N TYR A 90 -16.58 -18.98 20.52
CA TYR A 90 -17.78 -19.30 21.29
C TYR A 90 -19.11 -18.97 20.58
N ASP A 91 -19.11 -18.07 19.60
CA ASP A 91 -20.33 -17.55 18.99
C ASP A 91 -20.77 -18.32 17.73
N MET A 92 -20.03 -19.38 17.37
CA MET A 92 -20.35 -20.33 16.29
C MET A 92 -21.46 -21.34 16.67
N ARG A 93 -22.00 -21.28 17.90
CA ARG A 93 -23.07 -22.18 18.38
C ARG A 93 -24.46 -21.86 17.83
N ASN A 94 -24.70 -20.64 17.35
CA ASN A 94 -26.04 -20.20 16.96
C ASN A 94 -26.14 -20.00 15.44
N HIS A 95 -26.77 -20.99 14.78
CA HIS A 95 -27.74 -20.90 13.65
C HIS A 95 -27.53 -21.87 12.46
N GLY A 96 -28.65 -22.48 12.02
CA GLY A 96 -28.89 -23.02 10.67
C GLY A 96 -29.31 -24.49 10.58
N GLU A 97 -30.62 -24.76 10.61
CA GLU A 97 -31.23 -26.04 10.21
C GLU A 97 -30.97 -26.29 8.71
N GLY A 98 -30.31 -27.40 8.37
CA GLY A 98 -29.92 -27.76 6.99
C GLY A 98 -28.43 -28.09 6.82
N ARG A 99 -27.61 -27.85 7.85
CA ARG A 99 -26.18 -28.16 7.85
C ARG A 99 -25.90 -29.53 8.45
N ASN A 100 -24.85 -30.21 7.96
CA ASN A 100 -24.40 -31.48 8.51
C ASN A 100 -23.85 -31.29 9.94
N ALA A 101 -24.74 -31.23 10.93
CA ALA A 101 -24.41 -30.99 12.34
C ALA A 101 -23.34 -31.95 12.86
N ARG A 102 -23.33 -33.20 12.39
CA ARG A 102 -22.27 -34.18 12.68
C ARG A 102 -20.90 -33.75 12.15
N LYS A 103 -20.82 -33.28 10.90
CA LYS A 103 -19.55 -32.80 10.32
C LYS A 103 -19.03 -31.56 11.05
N VAL A 104 -19.92 -30.62 11.36
CA VAL A 104 -19.58 -29.41 12.13
C VAL A 104 -19.06 -29.79 13.52
N ALA A 105 -19.75 -30.69 14.23
CA ALA A 105 -19.31 -31.17 15.54
C ALA A 105 -17.92 -31.82 15.49
N THR A 106 -17.64 -32.67 14.47
CA THR A 106 -16.32 -33.27 14.28
C THR A 106 -15.24 -32.22 14.02
N ILE A 107 -15.52 -31.23 13.16
CA ILE A 107 -14.56 -30.15 12.87
C ILE A 107 -14.29 -29.34 14.14
N MET A 108 -15.32 -28.97 14.90
CA MET A 108 -15.17 -28.23 16.16
C MET A 108 -14.37 -29.02 17.20
N GLN A 109 -14.61 -30.33 17.35
CA GLN A 109 -13.85 -31.17 18.26
C GLN A 109 -12.36 -31.21 17.88
N ARG A 110 -12.05 -31.38 16.59
CA ARG A 110 -10.66 -31.35 16.11
C ARG A 110 -10.02 -29.98 16.30
N LEU A 111 -10.77 -28.90 16.07
CA LEU A 111 -10.30 -27.54 16.24
C LEU A 111 -9.96 -27.26 17.71
N GLN A 112 -10.80 -27.74 18.65
CA GLN A 112 -10.53 -27.65 20.09
C GLN A 112 -9.24 -28.40 20.46
N GLN A 113 -9.05 -29.62 19.94
CA GLN A 113 -7.84 -30.39 20.19
C GLN A 113 -6.59 -29.65 19.69
N VAL A 114 -6.61 -29.16 18.45
CA VAL A 114 -5.46 -28.47 17.85
C VAL A 114 -5.16 -27.17 18.56
N THR A 115 -6.19 -26.45 19.02
CA THR A 115 -6.02 -25.22 19.80
C THR A 115 -5.39 -25.52 21.16
N ALA A 116 -5.84 -26.58 21.85
CA ALA A 116 -5.24 -27.02 23.10
C ALA A 116 -3.77 -27.46 22.92
N ASP A 117 -3.46 -28.17 21.83
CA ASP A 117 -2.09 -28.57 21.50
C ASP A 117 -1.20 -27.34 21.23
N LEU A 118 -1.71 -26.34 20.50
CA LEU A 118 -1.01 -25.08 20.26
C LEU A 118 -0.80 -24.29 21.55
N ASP A 119 -1.82 -24.22 22.42
CA ASP A 119 -1.72 -23.55 23.72
C ASP A 119 -0.70 -24.25 24.63
N ALA A 120 -0.64 -25.59 24.60
CA ALA A 120 0.39 -26.35 25.32
C ALA A 120 1.82 -26.08 24.79
N MET A 121 1.94 -25.67 23.53
CA MET A 121 3.22 -25.27 22.91
C MET A 121 3.48 -23.75 22.99
N ARG A 122 2.57 -22.96 23.55
CA ARG A 122 2.67 -21.49 23.61
C ARG A 122 3.86 -21.00 24.45
N ASP A 123 4.25 -21.79 25.46
CA ASP A 123 5.41 -21.51 26.32
C ASP A 123 6.74 -21.98 25.72
N VAL A 124 6.71 -22.77 24.63
CA VAL A 124 7.89 -22.93 23.77
C VAL A 124 8.17 -21.55 23.22
N PRO A 125 9.33 -20.94 23.48
CA PRO A 125 9.52 -19.53 23.21
C PRO A 125 9.54 -19.29 21.69
N VAL A 126 8.38 -19.07 21.08
CA VAL A 126 8.22 -18.65 19.69
C VAL A 126 8.96 -17.32 19.47
N ARG A 127 9.06 -16.48 20.52
CA ARG A 127 9.92 -15.28 20.53
C ARG A 127 11.43 -15.58 20.42
N ARG A 128 11.89 -16.79 20.72
CA ARG A 128 13.28 -17.26 20.54
C ARG A 128 13.43 -18.28 19.41
N LEU A 129 12.39 -18.50 18.62
CA LEU A 129 12.48 -19.20 17.33
C LEU A 129 12.74 -18.20 16.17
N GLN A 130 13.13 -16.95 16.52
CA GLN A 130 13.65 -15.89 15.64
C GLN A 130 14.98 -16.25 14.94
N TRP A 131 15.27 -17.53 14.77
CA TRP A 131 16.49 -18.00 14.14
C TRP A 131 16.30 -17.99 12.64
N GLY A 132 16.82 -16.92 12.06
CA GLY A 132 17.55 -16.93 10.80
C GLY A 132 16.76 -17.33 9.57
N LEU A 133 16.91 -16.55 8.52
CA LEU A 133 16.69 -17.04 7.16
C LEU A 133 17.64 -18.23 6.88
N VAL A 134 17.39 -19.41 7.43
CA VAL A 134 18.02 -20.65 6.97
C VAL A 134 17.28 -21.03 5.69
N ARG A 135 17.62 -20.32 4.61
CA ARG A 135 17.28 -20.66 3.23
C ARG A 135 18.14 -21.86 2.79
N GLY A 136 17.99 -22.99 3.47
CA GLY A 136 18.34 -24.29 2.91
C GLY A 136 17.34 -24.64 1.81
N GLU A 137 17.69 -25.59 0.94
CA GLU A 137 16.71 -26.13 0.01
C GLU A 137 15.50 -26.67 0.81
N PRO A 138 14.27 -26.28 0.44
CA PRO A 138 13.08 -26.77 1.14
C PRO A 138 13.02 -28.30 1.05
N PRO A 139 12.66 -29.01 2.13
CA PRO A 139 12.49 -30.45 2.10
C PRO A 139 11.59 -30.89 0.94
N ALA A 140 11.89 -32.02 0.30
CA ALA A 140 11.11 -32.50 -0.85
C ALA A 140 9.61 -32.63 -0.57
N GLU A 141 9.24 -32.94 0.68
CA GLU A 141 7.84 -32.99 1.11
C GLU A 141 7.15 -31.62 1.11
N VAL A 142 7.87 -30.56 1.51
CA VAL A 142 7.39 -29.16 1.46
C VAL A 142 7.22 -28.72 0.02
N VAL A 143 8.19 -29.03 -0.85
CA VAL A 143 8.09 -28.75 -2.30
C VAL A 143 6.89 -29.44 -2.91
N ARG A 144 6.70 -30.74 -2.61
CA ARG A 144 5.55 -31.52 -3.10
C ARG A 144 4.22 -30.93 -2.62
N LEU A 145 4.13 -30.57 -1.34
CA LEU A 145 2.94 -29.94 -0.76
C LEU A 145 2.63 -28.63 -1.47
N ASN A 146 3.60 -27.73 -1.57
CA ASN A 146 3.39 -26.42 -2.20
C ASN A 146 3.01 -26.56 -3.67
N ASN A 147 3.62 -27.50 -4.42
CA ASN A 147 3.21 -27.79 -5.79
C ASN A 147 1.75 -28.27 -5.89
N GLN A 148 1.31 -29.13 -4.98
CA GLN A 148 -0.10 -29.57 -4.92
C GLN A 148 -1.04 -28.40 -4.62
N LEU A 149 -0.67 -27.52 -3.69
CA LEU A 149 -1.45 -26.34 -3.33
C LEU A 149 -1.47 -25.32 -4.47
N PHE A 150 -0.35 -25.09 -5.17
CA PHE A 150 -0.28 -24.23 -6.34
C PHE A 150 -1.15 -24.74 -7.48
N HIS A 151 -1.11 -26.03 -7.77
CA HIS A 151 -2.01 -26.64 -8.75
C HIS A 151 -3.47 -26.50 -8.36
N LEU A 152 -3.80 -26.59 -7.06
CA LEU A 152 -5.17 -26.40 -6.59
C LEU A 152 -5.64 -24.94 -6.76
N LEU A 153 -4.80 -23.96 -6.43
CA LEU A 153 -5.10 -22.54 -6.59
C LEU A 153 -5.22 -22.16 -8.08
N ASP A 154 -4.39 -22.75 -8.95
CA ASP A 154 -4.49 -22.58 -10.40
C ASP A 154 -5.78 -23.21 -10.97
N GLN A 155 -6.17 -24.40 -10.50
CA GLN A 155 -7.44 -25.03 -10.88
C GLN A 155 -8.65 -24.16 -10.50
N TYR A 156 -8.58 -23.45 -9.39
CA TYR A 156 -9.62 -22.48 -9.02
C TYR A 156 -9.70 -21.32 -10.01
N ARG A 157 -8.54 -20.74 -10.38
CA ARG A 157 -8.48 -19.61 -11.32
C ARG A 157 -8.95 -19.98 -12.72
N THR A 158 -8.59 -21.17 -13.21
CA THR A 158 -8.76 -21.54 -14.63
C THR A 158 -9.91 -22.50 -14.91
N ARG A 159 -10.27 -23.37 -13.95
CA ARG A 159 -11.22 -24.49 -14.18
C ARG A 159 -12.56 -24.34 -13.46
N GLY A 160 -12.84 -23.18 -12.86
CA GLY A 160 -14.13 -22.88 -12.24
C GLY A 160 -14.43 -23.69 -10.97
N LEU A 161 -13.40 -24.05 -10.19
CA LEU A 161 -13.60 -24.69 -8.89
C LEU A 161 -14.39 -23.74 -7.97
N THR A 162 -15.35 -24.25 -7.22
CA THR A 162 -16.07 -23.41 -6.23
C THR A 162 -15.17 -23.10 -5.03
N VAL A 163 -15.46 -22.03 -4.29
CA VAL A 163 -14.73 -21.70 -3.05
C VAL A 163 -14.81 -22.87 -2.06
N GLU A 164 -15.96 -23.53 -1.97
CA GLU A 164 -16.13 -24.71 -1.11
C GLU A 164 -15.23 -25.87 -1.53
N GLY A 165 -15.16 -26.15 -2.84
CA GLY A 165 -14.29 -27.19 -3.39
C GLY A 165 -12.80 -26.88 -3.22
N LEU A 166 -12.42 -25.59 -3.28
CA LEU A 166 -11.06 -25.15 -2.98
C LEU A 166 -10.71 -25.41 -1.52
N VAL A 167 -11.57 -24.98 -0.59
CA VAL A 167 -11.33 -25.14 0.85
C VAL A 167 -11.30 -26.61 1.27
N ASP A 168 -12.21 -27.44 0.74
CA ASP A 168 -12.27 -28.87 1.04
C ASP A 168 -11.00 -29.62 0.60
N ARG A 169 -10.54 -29.34 -0.64
CA ARG A 169 -9.30 -29.93 -1.17
C ARG A 169 -8.06 -29.39 -0.48
N PHE A 170 -8.02 -28.09 -0.16
CA PHE A 170 -6.92 -27.49 0.60
C PHE A 170 -6.80 -28.17 1.96
N ALA A 171 -7.92 -28.30 2.67
CA ALA A 171 -7.95 -28.96 3.96
C ALA A 171 -7.50 -30.42 3.87
N THR A 172 -7.97 -31.17 2.87
CA THR A 172 -7.55 -32.55 2.65
C THR A 172 -6.03 -32.64 2.45
N ILE A 173 -5.47 -31.84 1.54
CA ILE A 173 -4.03 -31.83 1.23
C ILE A 173 -3.20 -31.46 2.48
N VAL A 174 -3.57 -30.41 3.19
CA VAL A 174 -2.84 -29.96 4.39
C VAL A 174 -2.95 -30.97 5.53
N MET A 175 -4.11 -31.61 5.70
CA MET A 175 -4.33 -32.56 6.77
C MET A 175 -3.61 -33.90 6.54
N GLU A 176 -3.52 -34.34 5.28
CA GLU A 176 -2.81 -35.56 4.89
C GLU A 176 -1.30 -35.35 4.82
N SER A 177 -0.85 -34.11 4.62
CA SER A 177 0.57 -33.77 4.57
C SER A 177 1.22 -33.77 5.95
N GLY A 178 2.47 -34.26 5.99
CA GLY A 178 3.39 -34.08 7.12
C GLY A 178 4.09 -32.72 7.12
N ALA A 179 4.01 -31.98 6.00
CA ALA A 179 4.74 -30.74 5.77
C ALA A 179 3.90 -29.47 6.02
N THR A 180 4.57 -28.33 6.09
CA THR A 180 3.96 -27.01 6.32
C THR A 180 3.89 -26.19 5.03
N PRO A 181 2.78 -25.49 4.74
CA PRO A 181 2.72 -24.56 3.62
C PRO A 181 3.78 -23.47 3.75
N ASP A 182 4.34 -23.05 2.61
CA ASP A 182 5.30 -21.94 2.57
C ASP A 182 4.62 -20.55 2.53
N ASN A 183 5.45 -19.52 2.67
CA ASN A 183 5.03 -18.13 2.64
C ASN A 183 4.32 -17.74 1.31
N ARG A 184 4.79 -18.31 0.20
CA ARG A 184 4.22 -18.10 -1.13
C ARG A 184 2.79 -18.64 -1.24
N THR A 185 2.49 -19.76 -0.60
CA THR A 185 1.13 -20.32 -0.53
C THR A 185 0.19 -19.37 0.19
N TYR A 186 0.56 -18.83 1.36
CA TYR A 186 -0.24 -17.83 2.08
C TYR A 186 -0.47 -16.57 1.24
N THR A 187 0.58 -16.07 0.58
CA THR A 187 0.50 -14.92 -0.33
C THR A 187 -0.55 -15.13 -1.42
N GLN A 188 -0.51 -16.27 -2.09
CA GLN A 188 -1.47 -16.56 -3.15
C GLN A 188 -2.90 -16.75 -2.63
N MET A 189 -3.07 -17.33 -1.44
CA MET A 189 -4.39 -17.44 -0.82
C MET A 189 -4.96 -16.05 -0.48
N ILE A 190 -4.15 -15.14 0.09
CA ILE A 190 -4.56 -13.75 0.38
C ILE A 190 -4.99 -13.05 -0.90
N GLN A 191 -4.17 -13.13 -1.96
CA GLN A 191 -4.48 -12.54 -3.26
C GLN A 191 -5.76 -13.15 -3.84
N LEU A 192 -5.87 -14.47 -3.91
CA LEU A 192 -7.00 -15.17 -4.52
C LEU A 192 -8.31 -14.85 -3.79
N PHE A 193 -8.34 -14.95 -2.45
CA PHE A 193 -9.54 -14.61 -1.69
C PHE A 193 -9.86 -13.12 -1.74
N GLY A 194 -8.84 -12.26 -1.88
CA GLY A 194 -9.00 -10.84 -2.17
C GLY A 194 -9.73 -10.58 -3.47
N HIS A 195 -9.38 -11.29 -4.55
CA HIS A 195 -10.01 -11.15 -5.86
C HIS A 195 -11.48 -11.56 -5.87
N VAL A 196 -11.85 -12.54 -5.04
CA VAL A 196 -13.23 -13.04 -4.95
C VAL A 196 -14.02 -12.43 -3.79
N ASN A 197 -13.49 -11.35 -3.18
CA ASN A 197 -14.10 -10.62 -2.07
C ASN A 197 -14.52 -11.52 -0.89
N ARG A 198 -13.75 -12.60 -0.65
CA ARG A 198 -13.92 -13.50 0.50
C ARG A 198 -13.06 -13.03 1.66
N GLU A 199 -13.36 -11.82 2.15
CA GLU A 199 -12.70 -11.23 3.30
C GLU A 199 -12.65 -12.18 4.49
N ASP A 200 -13.69 -13.01 4.62
CA ASP A 200 -13.80 -14.00 5.68
C ASP A 200 -12.64 -14.99 5.71
N LEU A 201 -12.28 -15.51 4.55
CA LEU A 201 -11.16 -16.43 4.42
C LEU A 201 -9.82 -15.70 4.53
N ILE A 202 -9.73 -14.47 4.04
CA ILE A 202 -8.51 -13.65 4.17
C ILE A 202 -8.14 -13.47 5.64
N TYR A 203 -9.09 -13.13 6.51
CA TYR A 203 -8.80 -12.96 7.95
C TYR A 203 -8.24 -14.23 8.60
N LEU A 204 -8.76 -15.40 8.24
CA LEU A 204 -8.24 -16.68 8.74
C LEU A 204 -6.81 -16.93 8.25
N VAL A 205 -6.54 -16.69 6.96
CA VAL A 205 -5.21 -16.84 6.36
C VAL A 205 -4.21 -15.87 6.99
N LEU A 206 -4.59 -14.61 7.21
CA LEU A 206 -3.76 -13.62 7.90
C LEU A 206 -3.47 -14.03 9.35
N SER A 207 -4.48 -14.50 10.09
CA SER A 207 -4.29 -14.99 11.46
C SER A 207 -3.30 -16.16 11.51
N ALA A 208 -3.40 -17.10 10.57
CA ALA A 208 -2.47 -18.22 10.48
C ALA A 208 -1.05 -17.75 10.13
N LEU A 209 -0.91 -16.80 9.19
CA LEU A 209 0.39 -16.21 8.84
C LEU A 209 1.03 -15.49 10.04
N TYR A 210 0.26 -14.71 10.79
CA TYR A 210 0.76 -14.00 11.97
C TYR A 210 1.22 -14.94 13.08
N ASP A 211 0.48 -16.02 13.31
CA ASP A 211 0.82 -17.01 14.32
C ASP A 211 1.99 -17.90 13.90
N SER A 212 2.26 -18.05 12.59
CA SER A 212 3.37 -18.84 12.07
C SER A 212 4.74 -18.24 12.39
N ALA A 213 5.78 -19.07 12.40
CA ALA A 213 7.17 -18.62 12.52
C ALA A 213 7.77 -18.18 11.16
N LEU A 214 6.96 -18.12 10.09
CA LEU A 214 7.44 -17.82 8.75
C LEU A 214 7.99 -16.39 8.65
N ALA A 215 9.11 -16.27 7.94
CA ALA A 215 9.65 -14.99 7.50
C ALA A 215 8.80 -14.44 6.35
N LEU A 216 8.43 -13.18 6.45
CA LEU A 216 7.66 -12.43 5.47
C LEU A 216 8.59 -11.88 4.39
N ASP A 217 8.45 -12.42 3.19
CA ASP A 217 9.00 -11.82 1.99
C ASP A 217 8.23 -10.55 1.57
N VAL A 218 8.81 -9.80 0.63
CA VAL A 218 8.22 -8.57 0.13
C VAL A 218 6.85 -8.80 -0.50
N GLN A 219 6.68 -9.90 -1.24
CA GLN A 219 5.41 -10.24 -1.89
C GLN A 219 4.30 -10.46 -0.87
N THR A 220 4.63 -11.08 0.25
CA THR A 220 3.70 -11.34 1.35
C THR A 220 3.32 -10.05 2.03
N VAL A 221 4.29 -9.19 2.36
CA VAL A 221 4.02 -7.86 2.91
C VAL A 221 3.08 -7.09 1.98
N HIS A 222 3.35 -7.15 0.67
CA HIS A 222 2.56 -6.51 -0.37
C HIS A 222 1.13 -7.06 -0.49
N ALA A 223 0.93 -8.38 -0.36
CA ALA A 223 -0.38 -9.02 -0.35
C ALA A 223 -1.17 -8.71 0.93
N VAL A 224 -0.50 -8.67 2.09
CA VAL A 224 -1.11 -8.27 3.36
C VAL A 224 -1.54 -6.80 3.30
N LEU A 225 -0.68 -5.89 2.83
CA LEU A 225 -1.02 -4.48 2.61
C LEU A 225 -2.23 -4.35 1.67
N TRP A 226 -2.24 -5.07 0.56
CA TRP A 226 -3.39 -5.11 -0.36
C TRP A 226 -4.68 -5.48 0.37
N SER A 227 -4.65 -6.53 1.19
CA SER A 227 -5.82 -6.98 1.93
C SER A 227 -6.40 -5.90 2.85
N TYR A 228 -5.54 -5.09 3.48
CA TYR A 228 -5.97 -3.96 4.30
C TYR A 228 -6.50 -2.79 3.48
N ALA A 229 -5.95 -2.55 2.29
CA ALA A 229 -6.51 -1.57 1.36
C ALA A 229 -7.95 -1.93 0.95
N SER A 230 -8.19 -3.21 0.66
CA SER A 230 -9.51 -3.71 0.26
C SER A 230 -10.51 -3.68 1.41
N THR A 231 -10.12 -4.20 2.58
CA THR A 231 -10.99 -4.27 3.78
C THR A 231 -11.16 -2.94 4.51
N ARG A 232 -10.25 -1.98 4.28
CA ARG A 232 -10.11 -0.69 4.99
C ARG A 232 -9.96 -0.83 6.50
N ASP A 233 -9.24 -1.88 6.91
CA ASP A 233 -9.04 -2.18 8.33
C ASP A 233 -7.85 -1.40 8.91
N VAL A 234 -8.13 -0.18 9.37
CA VAL A 234 -7.12 0.74 9.94
C VAL A 234 -6.42 0.11 11.14
N ARG A 235 -7.14 -0.66 11.97
CA ARG A 235 -6.59 -1.24 13.20
C ARG A 235 -5.58 -2.32 12.87
N MET A 236 -5.92 -3.20 11.93
CA MET A 236 -5.03 -4.27 11.50
C MET A 236 -3.85 -3.73 10.70
N PHE A 237 -4.06 -2.69 9.88
CA PHE A 237 -2.97 -2.00 9.20
C PHE A 237 -1.95 -1.42 10.19
N ASP A 238 -2.40 -0.66 11.20
CA ASP A 238 -1.53 -0.08 12.22
C ASP A 238 -0.80 -1.14 13.05
N ALA A 239 -1.51 -2.21 13.43
CA ALA A 239 -0.91 -3.34 14.15
C ALA A 239 0.17 -4.03 13.30
N PHE A 240 -0.08 -4.22 12.01
CA PHE A 240 0.88 -4.83 11.09
C PHE A 240 2.13 -3.96 10.93
N LEU A 241 1.97 -2.66 10.74
CA LEU A 241 3.08 -1.71 10.67
C LEU A 241 3.94 -1.69 11.94
N SER A 242 3.28 -1.75 13.10
CA SER A 242 3.98 -1.89 14.38
C SER A 242 4.70 -3.23 14.51
N GLU A 243 4.18 -4.30 13.93
CA GLU A 243 4.83 -5.60 13.96
C GLU A 243 6.05 -5.64 13.04
N LEU A 244 5.95 -5.13 11.81
CA LEU A 244 7.07 -5.05 10.87
C LEU A 244 8.29 -4.35 11.49
N THR A 245 8.07 -3.27 12.25
CA THR A 245 9.14 -2.53 12.94
C THR A 245 9.62 -3.19 14.23
N ARG A 246 8.77 -3.94 14.93
CA ARG A 246 9.13 -4.62 16.19
C ARG A 246 9.87 -5.94 15.94
N THR A 247 9.41 -6.71 14.96
CA THR A 247 9.96 -8.04 14.63
C THR A 247 10.81 -7.97 13.37
N ASN A 248 11.82 -7.10 13.37
CA ASN A 248 12.80 -6.99 12.28
C ASN A 248 13.48 -8.33 11.92
N SER A 249 13.37 -9.35 12.77
CA SER A 249 13.81 -10.73 12.50
C SER A 249 12.87 -11.54 11.60
N ARG A 250 11.60 -11.14 11.44
CA ARG A 250 10.59 -11.83 10.61
C ARG A 250 10.48 -11.26 9.20
N VAL A 251 11.19 -10.19 8.88
CA VAL A 251 11.14 -9.51 7.59
C VAL A 251 12.51 -9.58 6.94
N ILE A 252 12.54 -9.67 5.61
CA ILE A 252 13.79 -9.71 4.84
C ILE A 252 14.61 -8.42 5.04
N ALA A 253 13.96 -7.27 4.90
CA ALA A 253 14.57 -5.97 5.13
C ALA A 253 14.02 -5.42 6.45
N PRO A 254 14.88 -4.95 7.37
CA PRO A 254 14.42 -4.37 8.62
C PRO A 254 13.64 -3.08 8.36
N TRP A 255 12.66 -2.80 9.22
CA TRP A 255 11.85 -1.59 9.18
C TRP A 255 12.20 -0.69 10.37
N GLU A 256 12.21 0.61 10.11
CA GLU A 256 12.48 1.63 11.12
C GLU A 256 11.40 2.69 11.15
N TRP A 257 11.21 3.29 12.33
CA TRP A 257 10.32 4.43 12.49
C TRP A 257 11.06 5.72 12.12
N ARG A 258 10.56 6.42 11.11
CA ARG A 258 11.11 7.71 10.65
C ARG A 258 10.07 8.81 10.80
N ARG A 259 10.49 9.98 11.27
CA ARG A 259 9.62 11.16 11.35
C ARG A 259 9.83 12.01 10.09
N ILE A 260 8.81 12.11 9.25
CA ILE A 260 8.82 12.86 7.99
C ILE A 260 7.68 13.89 8.05
N ASN A 261 8.01 15.17 7.86
CA ASN A 261 7.05 16.28 7.96
C ASN A 261 6.22 16.29 9.26
N GLY A 262 6.81 15.85 10.37
CA GLY A 262 6.14 15.78 11.67
C GLY A 262 5.35 14.49 11.92
N THR A 263 5.07 13.70 10.87
CA THR A 263 4.38 12.40 10.96
C THR A 263 5.37 11.27 11.18
N LEU A 264 5.10 10.39 12.15
CA LEU A 264 5.88 9.20 12.39
C LEU A 264 5.37 8.05 11.51
N VAL A 265 6.20 7.56 10.59
CA VAL A 265 5.85 6.48 9.67
C VAL A 265 6.92 5.38 9.68
N PRO A 266 6.54 4.12 9.51
CA PRO A 266 7.49 3.03 9.34
C PRO A 266 8.00 3.01 7.89
N VAL A 267 9.28 2.76 7.71
CA VAL A 267 9.95 2.73 6.41
C VAL A 267 10.89 1.52 6.38
N PRO A 268 10.93 0.72 5.30
CA PRO A 268 11.95 -0.31 5.13
C PRO A 268 13.34 0.33 4.99
N SER A 269 14.37 -0.35 5.48
CA SER A 269 15.76 0.16 5.41
C SER A 269 16.25 0.34 3.97
N SER A 270 15.73 -0.45 3.03
CA SER A 270 15.93 -0.26 1.59
C SER A 270 14.71 0.44 1.00
N PHE A 271 14.92 1.58 0.33
CA PHE A 271 13.83 2.26 -0.36
C PHE A 271 13.34 1.43 -1.54
N SER A 272 12.07 1.06 -1.50
CA SER A 272 11.34 0.46 -2.62
C SER A 272 10.19 1.39 -3.01
N SER A 273 10.23 1.86 -4.26
CA SER A 273 9.17 2.72 -4.80
C SER A 273 7.81 2.01 -4.83
N ILE A 274 7.77 0.70 -5.03
CA ILE A 274 6.53 -0.09 -5.07
C ILE A 274 5.99 -0.25 -3.67
N THR A 275 6.82 -0.65 -2.70
CA THR A 275 6.43 -0.75 -1.29
C THR A 275 5.88 0.59 -0.80
N THR A 276 6.56 1.69 -1.13
CA THR A 276 6.11 3.04 -0.76
C THR A 276 4.78 3.38 -1.43
N MET A 277 4.60 3.08 -2.72
CA MET A 277 3.32 3.21 -3.42
C MET A 277 2.20 2.42 -2.73
N ARG A 278 2.49 1.17 -2.31
CA ARG A 278 1.54 0.30 -1.60
C ARG A 278 1.12 0.92 -0.27
N LEU A 279 2.09 1.41 0.51
CA LEU A 279 1.84 2.05 1.80
C LEU A 279 0.95 3.30 1.63
N ILE A 280 1.26 4.15 0.65
CA ILE A 280 0.43 5.32 0.30
C ILE A 280 -0.99 4.90 -0.06
N ALA A 281 -1.14 3.93 -0.95
CA ALA A 281 -2.43 3.42 -1.39
C ALA A 281 -3.28 2.89 -0.21
N VAL A 282 -2.69 2.09 0.68
CA VAL A 282 -3.39 1.55 1.85
C VAL A 282 -3.78 2.67 2.82
N ALA A 283 -2.88 3.61 3.11
CA ALA A 283 -3.20 4.72 4.00
C ALA A 283 -4.32 5.61 3.45
N LEU A 284 -4.35 5.89 2.14
CA LEU A 284 -5.46 6.63 1.53
C LEU A 284 -6.77 5.85 1.64
N SER A 285 -6.76 4.53 1.41
CA SER A 285 -7.95 3.66 1.61
C SER A 285 -8.41 3.59 3.06
N CYS A 286 -7.48 3.71 4.01
CA CYS A 286 -7.71 3.73 5.46
C CYS A 286 -7.97 5.13 6.03
N ASP A 287 -8.15 6.15 5.18
CA ASP A 287 -8.39 7.54 5.57
C ASP A 287 -7.29 8.14 6.47
N GLN A 288 -6.03 7.78 6.21
CA GLN A 288 -4.83 8.31 6.89
C GLN A 288 -3.96 9.17 5.93
N PRO A 289 -4.47 10.30 5.41
CA PRO A 289 -3.76 11.11 4.41
C PRO A 289 -2.42 11.64 4.93
N ASP A 290 -2.29 11.98 6.21
CA ASP A 290 -1.03 12.52 6.77
C ASP A 290 0.14 11.50 6.70
N ARG A 291 -0.15 10.20 6.85
CA ARG A 291 0.85 9.14 6.67
C ARG A 291 1.16 8.91 5.20
N ALA A 292 0.13 8.95 4.35
CA ALA A 292 0.31 8.88 2.90
C ALA A 292 1.21 10.02 2.40
N GLU A 293 0.97 11.26 2.84
CA GLU A 293 1.77 12.43 2.49
C GLU A 293 3.23 12.32 2.97
N ALA A 294 3.45 11.74 4.15
CA ALA A 294 4.80 11.48 4.66
C ALA A 294 5.59 10.49 3.77
N TRP A 295 4.97 9.39 3.35
CA TRP A 295 5.60 8.46 2.39
C TRP A 295 5.74 9.05 0.99
N ALA A 296 4.82 9.92 0.58
CA ALA A 296 4.91 10.62 -0.69
C ALA A 296 6.10 11.60 -0.71
N ALA A 297 6.36 12.28 0.42
CA ALA A 297 7.55 13.11 0.58
C ALA A 297 8.84 12.27 0.50
N LEU A 298 8.87 11.08 1.11
CA LEU A 298 9.98 10.15 0.95
C LEU A 298 10.20 9.76 -0.53
N MET A 299 9.12 9.43 -1.24
CA MET A 299 9.19 9.12 -2.67
C MET A 299 9.67 10.30 -3.51
N ALA A 300 9.30 11.52 -3.12
CA ALA A 300 9.74 12.74 -3.76
C ALA A 300 11.25 13.00 -3.57
N GLU A 301 11.79 12.68 -2.39
CA GLU A 301 13.22 12.77 -2.09
C GLU A 301 14.03 11.73 -2.89
N GLU A 302 13.58 10.47 -2.90
CA GLU A 302 14.35 9.35 -3.46
C GLU A 302 14.19 9.21 -4.99
N ARG A 303 12.98 9.46 -5.53
CA ARG A 303 12.68 9.33 -6.96
C ARG A 303 11.77 10.46 -7.48
N PRO A 304 12.30 11.70 -7.58
CA PRO A 304 11.51 12.88 -7.85
C PRO A 304 10.78 12.88 -9.20
N LEU A 305 11.38 12.25 -10.22
CA LEU A 305 10.90 12.20 -11.60
C LEU A 305 10.66 10.75 -12.01
N SER A 306 9.75 10.06 -11.34
CA SER A 306 9.37 8.68 -11.69
C SER A 306 7.89 8.57 -12.07
N VAL A 307 7.58 7.69 -13.03
CA VAL A 307 6.18 7.39 -13.42
C VAL A 307 5.34 6.99 -12.22
N ARG A 308 5.93 6.23 -11.30
CA ARG A 308 5.27 5.83 -10.04
C ARG A 308 4.87 7.04 -9.21
N ARG A 309 5.69 8.11 -9.18
CA ARG A 309 5.32 9.37 -8.53
C ARG A 309 4.13 10.04 -9.22
N LEU A 310 4.03 10.02 -10.55
CA LEU A 310 2.83 10.53 -11.22
C LEU A 310 1.59 9.70 -10.86
N MET A 311 1.70 8.36 -10.89
CA MET A 311 0.62 7.46 -10.47
C MET A 311 0.19 7.75 -9.03
N MET A 312 1.15 7.99 -8.14
CA MET A 312 0.92 8.41 -6.76
C MET A 312 0.10 9.71 -6.69
N MET A 313 0.50 10.76 -7.40
CA MET A 313 -0.22 12.03 -7.41
C MET A 313 -1.66 11.87 -7.94
N LYS A 314 -1.86 11.04 -8.97
CA LYS A 314 -3.22 10.72 -9.48
C LYS A 314 -4.06 10.03 -8.39
N ASN A 315 -3.47 9.16 -7.57
CA ASN A 315 -4.15 8.53 -6.44
C ASN A 315 -4.54 9.54 -5.35
N PHE A 316 -3.67 10.51 -5.02
CA PHE A 316 -4.01 11.60 -4.12
C PHE A 316 -5.16 12.47 -4.67
N LEU A 317 -5.10 12.85 -5.95
CA LEU A 317 -6.20 13.60 -6.57
C LEU A 317 -7.51 12.80 -6.51
N ARG A 318 -7.48 11.50 -6.79
CA ARG A 318 -8.67 10.64 -6.68
C ARG A 318 -9.23 10.60 -5.27
N TYR A 319 -8.37 10.49 -4.26
CA TYR A 319 -8.79 10.55 -2.85
C TYR A 319 -9.42 11.90 -2.51
N TYR A 320 -8.80 13.02 -2.93
CA TYR A 320 -9.34 14.36 -2.65
C TYR A 320 -10.57 14.74 -3.49
N ILE A 321 -10.75 14.14 -4.67
CA ILE A 321 -12.01 14.18 -5.43
C ILE A 321 -13.13 13.53 -4.59
N TYR A 322 -12.87 12.36 -4.03
CA TYR A 322 -13.84 11.63 -3.22
C TYR A 322 -14.21 12.42 -1.95
N GLN A 323 -13.21 12.95 -1.25
CA GLN A 323 -13.40 13.79 -0.07
C GLN A 323 -13.90 15.21 -0.38
N GLN A 324 -13.92 15.60 -1.67
CA GLN A 324 -14.24 16.95 -2.15
C GLN A 324 -13.43 18.05 -1.44
N ASN A 325 -12.15 17.76 -1.19
CA ASN A 325 -11.25 18.65 -0.48
C ASN A 325 -10.38 19.45 -1.47
N TRP A 326 -10.88 20.61 -1.87
CA TRP A 326 -10.19 21.52 -2.78
C TRP A 326 -8.81 21.96 -2.26
N GLU A 327 -8.72 22.35 -0.98
CA GLU A 327 -7.50 22.96 -0.43
C GLU A 327 -6.31 22.02 -0.47
N ARG A 328 -6.53 20.73 -0.20
CA ARG A 328 -5.48 19.72 -0.34
C ARG A 328 -5.30 19.29 -1.79
N GLY A 329 -6.40 19.11 -2.53
CA GLY A 329 -6.36 18.69 -3.93
C GLY A 329 -5.58 19.66 -4.83
N ARG A 330 -5.72 20.98 -4.62
CA ARG A 330 -5.02 22.00 -5.42
C ARG A 330 -3.49 21.95 -5.26
N LEU A 331 -2.99 21.55 -4.09
CA LEU A 331 -1.55 21.37 -3.88
C LEU A 331 -1.01 20.22 -4.74
N TRP A 332 -1.74 19.10 -4.79
CA TRP A 332 -1.40 17.96 -5.64
C TRP A 332 -1.55 18.26 -7.13
N MET A 333 -2.50 19.11 -7.53
CA MET A 333 -2.57 19.60 -8.90
C MET A 333 -1.36 20.45 -9.26
N ALA A 334 -0.94 21.36 -8.38
CA ALA A 334 0.26 22.17 -8.59
C ALA A 334 1.52 21.30 -8.71
N GLU A 335 1.71 20.30 -7.84
CA GLU A 335 2.81 19.33 -7.97
C GLU A 335 2.77 18.57 -9.29
N MET A 336 1.59 18.16 -9.73
CA MET A 336 1.42 17.43 -10.99
C MET A 336 1.71 18.30 -12.22
N ILE A 337 1.39 19.60 -12.17
CA ILE A 337 1.79 20.57 -13.21
C ILE A 337 3.31 20.70 -13.24
N VAL A 338 3.95 20.90 -12.09
CA VAL A 338 5.43 20.97 -11.99
C VAL A 338 6.08 19.70 -12.52
N TYR A 339 5.50 18.54 -12.21
CA TYR A 339 5.96 17.25 -12.73
C TYR A 339 5.83 17.20 -14.26
N ALA A 340 4.68 17.59 -14.81
CA ALA A 340 4.43 17.61 -16.26
C ALA A 340 5.37 18.58 -17.00
N SER A 341 5.77 19.70 -16.39
CA SER A 341 6.75 20.63 -16.97
C SER A 341 8.15 20.05 -17.11
N ASN A 342 8.48 19.00 -16.35
CA ASN A 342 9.79 18.33 -16.37
C ASN A 342 9.74 16.98 -17.10
N TRP A 343 8.70 16.75 -17.91
CA TRP A 343 8.43 15.45 -18.50
C TRP A 343 9.54 14.97 -19.44
N ASP A 344 10.17 15.88 -20.17
CA ASP A 344 11.24 15.58 -21.14
C ASP A 344 12.48 14.94 -20.50
N HIS A 345 12.66 15.09 -19.18
CA HIS A 345 13.77 14.52 -18.43
C HIS A 345 13.48 13.12 -17.88
N LEU A 346 12.29 12.56 -18.12
CA LEU A 346 11.90 11.26 -17.62
C LEU A 346 12.52 10.14 -18.45
N ARG A 347 13.31 9.27 -17.80
CA ARG A 347 13.69 7.97 -18.36
C ARG A 347 12.50 7.02 -18.26
N LEU A 348 11.66 7.03 -19.28
CA LEU A 348 10.50 6.15 -19.36
C LEU A 348 10.90 4.83 -20.00
N GLY A 349 10.40 3.73 -19.45
CA GLY A 349 10.45 2.45 -20.15
C GLY A 349 9.65 2.53 -21.44
N TRP A 350 10.10 1.82 -22.46
CA TRP A 350 9.48 1.68 -23.80
C TRP A 350 7.96 1.40 -23.83
N ARG A 351 7.36 0.97 -22.72
CA ARG A 351 5.93 0.60 -22.61
C ARG A 351 5.03 1.71 -22.07
N VAL A 352 5.57 2.67 -21.32
CA VAL A 352 4.77 3.77 -20.78
C VAL A 352 4.71 4.86 -21.84
N ARG A 353 3.49 5.25 -22.23
CA ARG A 353 3.29 6.39 -23.13
C ARG A 353 3.17 7.67 -22.30
N PRO A 354 4.19 8.55 -22.31
CA PRO A 354 4.16 9.87 -21.70
C PRO A 354 2.81 10.60 -21.75
N GLU A 355 2.33 10.72 -22.98
CA GLU A 355 1.26 11.61 -23.35
C GLU A 355 -0.05 11.12 -22.76
N GLU A 356 -0.26 9.80 -22.75
CA GLU A 356 -1.46 9.21 -22.18
C GLU A 356 -1.53 9.46 -20.66
N GLU A 357 -0.39 9.31 -19.98
CA GLU A 357 -0.29 9.52 -18.55
C GLU A 357 -0.54 10.98 -18.15
N ILE A 358 -0.06 11.93 -18.96
CA ILE A 358 -0.35 13.37 -18.80
C ILE A 358 -1.83 13.65 -19.09
N ARG A 359 -2.41 13.12 -20.17
CA ARG A 359 -3.83 13.29 -20.51
C ARG A 359 -4.73 12.78 -19.38
N LEU A 360 -4.38 11.65 -18.76
CA LEU A 360 -5.06 11.10 -17.58
C LEU A 360 -4.90 11.98 -16.33
N ALA A 361 -3.73 12.59 -16.15
CA ALA A 361 -3.49 13.58 -15.11
C ALA A 361 -4.39 14.82 -15.28
N ILE A 362 -4.46 15.38 -16.50
CA ILE A 362 -5.36 16.49 -16.84
C ILE A 362 -6.83 16.12 -16.56
N LEU A 363 -7.25 14.92 -16.96
CA LEU A 363 -8.61 14.44 -16.69
C LEU A 363 -8.91 14.40 -15.18
N ARG A 364 -7.93 14.01 -14.33
CA ARG A 364 -8.08 14.05 -12.86
C ARG A 364 -8.16 15.49 -12.33
N MET A 365 -7.42 16.43 -12.89
CA MET A 365 -7.49 17.86 -12.51
C MET A 365 -8.87 18.46 -12.83
N LEU A 366 -9.39 18.18 -14.03
CA LEU A 366 -10.75 18.58 -14.43
C LEU A 366 -11.79 17.93 -13.51
N HIS A 367 -11.64 16.63 -13.20
CA HIS A 367 -12.55 15.92 -12.31
C HIS A 367 -12.56 16.49 -10.89
N LEU A 368 -11.41 16.86 -10.34
CA LEU A 368 -11.30 17.53 -9.05
C LEU A 368 -11.98 18.90 -9.06
N SER A 369 -11.70 19.71 -10.08
CA SER A 369 -12.29 21.05 -10.22
C SER A 369 -13.83 20.97 -10.31
N TYR A 370 -14.36 20.03 -11.08
CA TYR A 370 -15.79 19.76 -11.16
C TYR A 370 -16.37 19.25 -9.82
N ALA A 371 -15.74 18.24 -9.21
CA ALA A 371 -16.23 17.65 -7.96
C ALA A 371 -16.19 18.61 -6.76
N CYS A 372 -15.25 19.55 -6.76
CA CYS A 372 -15.07 20.57 -5.73
C CYS A 372 -15.71 21.92 -6.08
N TRP A 373 -16.52 21.99 -7.14
CA TRP A 373 -17.31 23.18 -7.46
C TRP A 373 -16.45 24.41 -7.77
N LYS A 374 -15.42 24.23 -8.61
CA LYS A 374 -14.51 25.28 -9.06
C LYS A 374 -14.65 25.50 -10.58
N PRO A 375 -15.74 26.16 -11.03
CA PRO A 375 -16.02 26.37 -12.45
C PRO A 375 -14.90 27.17 -13.13
N ASP A 376 -14.41 28.25 -12.52
CA ASP A 376 -13.36 29.08 -13.09
C ASP A 376 -12.09 28.29 -13.45
N VAL A 377 -11.69 27.36 -12.59
CA VAL A 377 -10.51 26.51 -12.82
C VAL A 377 -10.82 25.41 -13.82
N TYR A 378 -12.01 24.81 -13.75
CA TYR A 378 -12.47 23.81 -14.70
C TYR A 378 -12.48 24.35 -16.13
N ASP A 379 -13.10 25.51 -16.34
CA ASP A 379 -13.24 26.16 -17.65
C ASP A 379 -11.87 26.60 -18.18
N ALA A 380 -11.00 27.13 -17.32
CA ALA A 380 -9.64 27.51 -17.71
C ALA A 380 -8.81 26.31 -18.19
N ILE A 381 -8.86 25.17 -17.48
CA ILE A 381 -8.15 23.95 -17.87
C ILE A 381 -8.76 23.40 -19.17
N LEU A 382 -10.09 23.32 -19.27
CA LEU A 382 -10.76 22.80 -20.45
C LEU A 382 -10.46 23.65 -21.68
N ALA A 383 -10.55 24.98 -21.57
CA ALA A 383 -10.21 25.90 -22.66
C ALA A 383 -8.74 25.74 -23.09
N ALA A 384 -7.80 25.63 -22.15
CA ALA A 384 -6.40 25.43 -22.48
C ALA A 384 -6.15 24.10 -23.22
N VAL A 385 -6.84 23.03 -22.81
CA VAL A 385 -6.75 21.71 -23.44
C VAL A 385 -7.27 21.75 -24.88
N LEU A 386 -8.40 22.42 -25.11
CA LEU A 386 -9.00 22.57 -26.44
C LEU A 386 -8.13 23.44 -27.36
N GLN A 387 -7.65 24.60 -26.87
CA GLN A 387 -6.76 25.50 -27.62
C GLN A 387 -5.47 24.83 -28.08
N ASN A 388 -4.94 23.90 -27.28
CA ASN A 388 -3.72 23.15 -27.61
C ASN A 388 -4.01 21.85 -28.37
N ALA A 389 -5.25 21.62 -28.82
CA ALA A 389 -5.69 20.41 -29.52
C ALA A 389 -5.27 19.10 -28.81
N ILE A 390 -5.30 19.09 -27.47
CA ILE A 390 -4.94 17.91 -26.70
C ILE A 390 -6.13 16.94 -26.73
N GLU A 391 -5.94 15.81 -27.39
CA GLU A 391 -6.95 14.76 -27.47
C GLU A 391 -7.28 14.17 -26.08
N PRO A 392 -8.54 13.79 -25.84
CA PRO A 392 -8.94 13.13 -24.61
C PRO A 392 -8.26 11.75 -24.48
N PRO A 393 -7.89 11.33 -23.24
CA PRO A 393 -7.30 10.01 -23.02
C PRO A 393 -8.31 8.89 -23.28
N ARG A 394 -7.83 7.64 -23.32
CA ARG A 394 -8.72 6.48 -23.23
C ARG A 394 -9.22 6.38 -21.80
N LEU A 395 -10.53 6.46 -21.61
CA LEU A 395 -11.17 6.33 -20.29
C LEU A 395 -10.78 5.00 -19.62
N PRO A 396 -9.96 5.01 -18.56
CA PRO A 396 -9.66 3.81 -17.80
C PRO A 396 -10.89 3.39 -16.99
N LEU A 397 -10.97 2.10 -16.66
CA LEU A 397 -12.01 1.55 -15.78
C LEU A 397 -12.05 2.26 -14.40
N GLN A 398 -11.00 2.96 -13.99
CA GLN A 398 -10.94 3.73 -12.74
C GLN A 398 -11.75 5.05 -12.74
N PHE A 399 -12.52 5.35 -13.79
CA PHE A 399 -13.30 6.58 -13.97
C PHE A 399 -14.81 6.32 -14.13
N TYR A 400 -15.36 5.30 -13.47
CA TYR A 400 -16.80 4.98 -13.57
C TYR A 400 -17.74 5.93 -12.83
N SER A 401 -17.23 6.89 -12.05
CA SER A 401 -18.09 7.90 -11.41
C SER A 401 -18.85 8.72 -12.45
N ARG A 402 -20.12 9.06 -12.17
CA ARG A 402 -20.95 9.88 -13.08
C ARG A 402 -20.28 11.23 -13.40
N SER A 403 -19.64 11.85 -12.42
CA SER A 403 -18.91 13.11 -12.60
C SER A 403 -17.69 12.96 -13.51
N ALA A 404 -16.91 11.89 -13.40
CA ALA A 404 -15.80 11.63 -14.32
C ALA A 404 -16.28 11.45 -15.77
N LYS A 405 -17.38 10.70 -15.97
CA LYS A 405 -17.97 10.50 -17.31
C LYS A 405 -18.48 11.81 -17.90
N HIS A 406 -19.09 12.67 -17.08
CA HIS A 406 -19.54 13.99 -17.51
C HIS A 406 -18.36 14.85 -17.97
N VAL A 407 -17.34 14.99 -17.13
CA VAL A 407 -16.12 15.76 -17.45
C VAL A 407 -15.44 15.23 -18.72
N TYR A 408 -15.31 13.92 -18.86
CA TYR A 408 -14.78 13.31 -20.08
C TYR A 408 -15.65 13.63 -21.31
N GLY A 409 -16.97 13.51 -21.18
CA GLY A 409 -17.91 13.83 -22.25
C GLY A 409 -17.80 15.28 -22.72
N GLN A 410 -17.60 16.22 -21.80
CA GLN A 410 -17.40 17.63 -22.14
C GLN A 410 -16.09 17.87 -22.91
N TRP A 411 -15.00 17.22 -22.52
CA TRP A 411 -13.74 17.27 -23.28
C TRP A 411 -13.91 16.69 -24.69
N VAL A 412 -14.53 15.52 -24.83
CA VAL A 412 -14.78 14.90 -26.15
C VAL A 412 -15.64 15.80 -27.05
N ARG A 413 -16.71 16.39 -26.51
CA ARG A 413 -17.58 17.32 -27.27
C ARG A 413 -16.82 18.57 -27.71
N GLY A 414 -16.07 19.18 -26.80
CA GLY A 414 -15.25 20.35 -27.12
C GLY A 414 -14.24 20.07 -28.22
N ALA A 415 -13.56 18.92 -28.15
CA ALA A 415 -12.58 18.52 -29.17
C ALA A 415 -13.24 18.22 -30.54
N SER A 416 -14.49 17.75 -30.55
CA SER A 416 -15.23 17.45 -31.79
C SER A 416 -15.75 18.71 -32.49
N ASN A 417 -16.16 19.71 -31.71
CA ASN A 417 -16.70 20.98 -32.24
C ASN A 417 -15.61 21.84 -32.91
N ASP A 418 -14.35 21.76 -32.45
CA ASP A 418 -13.23 22.44 -33.12
C ASP A 418 -12.87 21.80 -34.48
N THR A 419 -13.16 20.51 -34.68
CA THR A 419 -13.02 19.85 -35.99
C THR A 419 -14.17 20.12 -36.97
N SER A 420 -15.27 20.74 -36.52
CA SER A 420 -16.46 21.00 -37.34
C SER A 420 -16.75 22.49 -37.58
N ASN A 421 -15.74 23.37 -37.48
CA ASN A 421 -15.89 24.74 -37.96
C ASN A 421 -15.76 24.83 -39.49
N ASP A 422 -16.76 24.24 -40.15
CA ASP A 422 -17.37 24.86 -41.32
C ASP A 422 -18.89 24.61 -41.25
N THR A 423 -19.64 25.71 -41.20
CA THR A 423 -21.12 25.87 -41.24
C THR A 423 -22.01 25.61 -40.00
N SER A 424 -22.40 26.76 -39.43
CA SER A 424 -23.74 27.20 -38.97
C SER A 424 -24.30 26.81 -37.60
N ASN A 425 -24.58 27.88 -36.82
CA ASN A 425 -25.69 28.13 -35.88
C ASN A 425 -26.30 26.93 -35.15
N ASP A 426 -26.19 26.92 -33.81
CA ASP A 426 -27.40 27.06 -33.00
C ASP A 426 -27.12 27.56 -31.57
N THR A 427 -28.11 28.25 -31.05
CA THR A 427 -28.13 28.93 -29.75
C THR A 427 -28.73 27.96 -28.73
N SER A 428 -28.09 27.70 -27.59
CA SER A 428 -28.83 27.35 -26.36
C SER A 428 -28.03 27.71 -25.10
N PRO A 429 -28.64 28.44 -24.14
CA PRO A 429 -28.12 28.60 -22.79
C PRO A 429 -28.88 27.66 -21.85
N ASP A 430 -28.30 26.52 -21.45
CA ASP A 430 -28.96 25.67 -20.43
C ASP A 430 -28.01 24.80 -19.54
N GLU A 431 -26.68 24.99 -19.60
CA GLU A 431 -25.74 24.13 -18.85
C GLU A 431 -25.31 24.69 -17.46
N LEU A 432 -25.75 25.89 -17.07
CA LEU A 432 -25.46 26.49 -15.75
C LEU A 432 -26.46 26.05 -14.65
N SER A 433 -27.61 25.46 -15.03
CA SER A 433 -28.70 25.09 -14.11
C SER A 433 -28.36 23.89 -13.19
N ASP A 434 -27.49 22.99 -13.64
CA ASP A 434 -27.10 21.81 -12.86
C ASP A 434 -26.21 22.16 -11.66
N PHE A 435 -25.48 23.29 -11.72
CA PHE A 435 -24.63 23.71 -10.62
C PHE A 435 -25.46 24.29 -9.45
N GLU A 436 -26.38 25.22 -9.73
CA GLU A 436 -27.22 25.86 -8.70
C GLU A 436 -28.22 24.88 -8.05
N ALA A 437 -28.73 23.89 -8.81
CA ALA A 437 -29.69 22.90 -8.32
C ALA A 437 -29.10 21.95 -7.25
N ILE A 438 -27.78 21.78 -7.20
CA ILE A 438 -27.09 20.91 -6.24
C ILE A 438 -26.64 21.70 -5.00
N GLU A 439 -26.32 22.99 -5.14
CA GLU A 439 -25.96 23.89 -4.03
C GLU A 439 -27.14 24.05 -3.04
N ALA A 440 -28.37 24.15 -3.55
CA ALA A 440 -29.59 24.22 -2.75
C ALA A 440 -29.81 22.99 -1.84
N LYS A 441 -29.19 21.83 -2.14
CA LYS A 441 -29.35 20.59 -1.37
C LYS A 441 -28.32 20.39 -0.25
N ARG A 442 -27.21 21.13 -0.23
CA ARG A 442 -26.07 20.85 0.68
C ARG A 442 -25.90 21.82 1.85
N GLY A 443 -26.58 22.97 1.85
CA GLY A 443 -26.53 23.96 2.94
C GLY A 443 -27.09 23.52 4.31
N ARG A 444 -27.51 22.26 4.51
CA ARG A 444 -28.21 21.80 5.73
C ARG A 444 -27.44 20.86 6.66
N ARG A 445 -26.18 20.50 6.39
CA ARG A 445 -25.41 19.59 7.27
C ARG A 445 -23.95 20.00 7.46
N ARG A 446 -23.71 20.97 8.34
CA ARG A 446 -22.42 21.11 9.05
C ARG A 446 -22.73 21.39 10.52
N GLY A 447 -22.52 20.38 11.36
CA GLY A 447 -22.56 20.48 12.81
C GLY A 447 -21.21 20.01 13.35
N ASP A 448 -20.55 20.91 14.07
CA ASP A 448 -19.29 20.73 14.79
C ASP A 448 -19.34 19.60 15.82
N HIS A 449 -18.29 18.79 15.91
CA HIS A 449 -17.92 18.09 17.15
C HIS A 449 -16.40 18.11 17.32
N SER A 450 -15.96 18.98 18.23
CA SER A 450 -14.60 19.06 18.77
C SER A 450 -14.46 18.27 20.09
N SER A 451 -13.23 17.80 20.34
CA SER A 451 -12.60 17.57 21.67
C SER A 451 -12.82 16.20 22.34
N PRO A 452 -12.05 15.82 23.40
CA PRO A 452 -10.59 15.87 23.67
C PRO A 452 -10.05 14.49 24.19
N PHE A 453 -8.79 14.40 24.66
CA PHE A 453 -8.25 13.65 25.83
C PHE A 453 -6.79 13.16 25.57
N VAL A 454 -5.76 13.78 26.18
CA VAL A 454 -5.13 13.60 27.52
C VAL A 454 -3.88 12.69 27.49
N PHE A 455 -2.74 13.30 27.86
CA PHE A 455 -1.42 12.71 28.05
C PHE A 455 -1.30 12.01 29.41
N ILE A 456 -0.59 10.87 29.45
CA ILE A 456 -0.04 10.31 30.69
C ILE A 456 1.46 10.04 30.51
N SER A 457 2.24 10.63 31.42
CA SER A 457 3.69 10.53 31.57
C SER A 457 4.09 9.27 32.37
N ALA A 458 5.18 8.61 31.98
CA ALA A 458 5.76 7.50 32.73
C ALA A 458 7.24 7.75 33.09
N LYS A 459 7.55 7.36 34.32
CA LYS A 459 8.69 7.71 35.17
C LYS A 459 9.72 6.58 35.12
N THR A 460 11.01 6.90 34.98
CA THR A 460 12.14 5.96 34.98
C THR A 460 12.60 5.60 36.40
N ARG A 461 13.02 4.36 36.61
CA ARG A 461 13.76 3.88 37.79
C ARG A 461 14.81 2.85 37.33
N GLY A 462 16.08 3.07 37.67
CA GLY A 462 17.18 2.12 37.48
C GLY A 462 17.14 0.97 38.50
N PRO A 463 18.08 0.01 38.41
CA PRO A 463 19.19 0.03 39.36
C PRO A 463 20.57 -0.48 38.87
N THR A 464 21.50 -0.35 39.81
CA THR A 464 22.97 -0.50 39.94
C THR A 464 23.57 -1.93 39.93
N ALA A 465 24.84 -1.97 39.50
CA ALA A 465 26.04 -2.84 39.72
C ALA A 465 26.02 -3.94 40.82
N GLU A 466 26.80 -5.04 40.77
CA GLU A 466 28.28 -5.15 40.78
C GLU A 466 28.86 -6.55 40.34
N PRO A 467 30.20 -6.71 40.17
CA PRO A 467 30.88 -7.81 39.46
C PRO A 467 31.86 -8.67 40.29
N THR A 468 32.22 -9.85 39.79
CA THR A 468 33.43 -10.66 40.11
C THR A 468 33.64 -11.64 38.94
N SER A 469 34.80 -12.02 38.41
CA SER A 469 36.21 -11.96 38.80
C SER A 469 37.07 -12.28 37.54
N GLU A 470 38.07 -11.46 37.23
CA GLU A 470 39.05 -11.67 36.15
C GLU A 470 40.38 -12.13 36.74
N THR A 471 41.04 -13.13 36.14
CA THR A 471 42.52 -13.12 36.12
C THR A 471 43.20 -13.94 35.01
N THR A 472 42.46 -14.52 34.05
CA THR A 472 43.07 -15.13 32.84
C THR A 472 42.55 -14.55 31.51
N ALA A 473 41.59 -13.61 31.55
CA ALA A 473 40.98 -12.98 30.37
C ALA A 473 41.71 -11.71 29.87
N THR A 474 42.54 -11.08 30.70
CA THR A 474 43.03 -9.71 30.49
C THR A 474 43.89 -9.52 29.24
N THR A 475 44.68 -10.52 28.83
CA THR A 475 45.56 -10.39 27.65
C THR A 475 44.79 -10.57 26.33
N HIS A 476 43.74 -11.39 26.31
CA HIS A 476 42.90 -11.60 25.12
C HIS A 476 41.83 -10.51 24.98
N GLN A 477 41.32 -10.04 26.12
CA GLN A 477 40.33 -8.97 26.24
C GLN A 477 40.95 -7.61 25.94
N ALA A 478 42.22 -7.36 26.31
CA ALA A 478 42.95 -6.16 25.89
C ALA A 478 43.18 -6.10 24.37
N LYS A 479 43.53 -7.23 23.73
CA LYS A 479 43.66 -7.29 22.26
C LYS A 479 42.31 -7.11 21.56
N LEU A 480 41.25 -7.69 22.12
CA LEU A 480 39.89 -7.52 21.62
C LEU A 480 39.41 -6.07 21.76
N LEU A 481 39.68 -5.42 22.89
CA LEU A 481 39.34 -4.01 23.14
C LEU A 481 40.07 -3.06 22.20
N VAL A 482 41.36 -3.30 21.94
CA VAL A 482 42.12 -2.50 20.97
C VAL A 482 41.58 -2.68 19.55
N ALA A 483 41.21 -3.91 19.16
CA ALA A 483 40.60 -4.18 17.87
C ALA A 483 39.17 -3.62 17.73
N GLN A 484 38.40 -3.61 18.83
CA GLN A 484 37.07 -3.00 18.86
C GLN A 484 37.18 -1.47 18.81
N GLN A 485 38.13 -0.86 19.53
CA GLN A 485 38.34 0.58 19.50
C GLN A 485 38.85 1.07 18.13
N SER A 486 39.70 0.30 17.44
CA SER A 486 40.10 0.64 16.08
C SER A 486 38.94 0.53 15.09
N ARG A 487 38.08 -0.48 15.23
CA ARG A 487 36.87 -0.63 14.41
C ARG A 487 35.84 0.46 14.67
N ILE A 488 35.65 0.86 15.94
CA ILE A 488 34.78 1.98 16.30
C ILE A 488 35.29 3.28 15.67
N ARG A 489 36.59 3.57 15.76
CA ARG A 489 37.17 4.77 15.11
C ARG A 489 37.03 4.76 13.59
N ALA A 490 37.16 3.58 12.95
CA ALA A 490 36.94 3.45 11.52
C ALA A 490 35.47 3.73 11.14
N LEU A 491 34.52 3.18 11.89
CA LEU A 491 33.08 3.44 11.69
C LEU A 491 32.70 4.89 11.99
N GLU A 492 33.33 5.52 12.98
CA GLU A 492 33.15 6.95 13.27
C GLU A 492 33.66 7.83 12.13
N ALA A 493 34.79 7.46 11.51
CA ALA A 493 35.34 8.16 10.35
C ALA A 493 34.45 7.98 9.10
N GLU A 494 33.94 6.77 8.85
CA GLU A 494 32.98 6.51 7.76
C GLU A 494 31.66 7.26 7.98
N LEU A 495 31.15 7.29 9.21
CA LEU A 495 29.96 8.05 9.58
C LEU A 495 30.17 9.56 9.42
N ALA A 496 31.35 10.07 9.78
CA ALA A 496 31.69 11.48 9.59
C ALA A 496 31.77 11.85 8.11
N LEU A 497 32.38 10.98 7.28
CA LEU A 497 32.42 11.17 5.82
C LEU A 497 31.02 11.13 5.22
N SER A 498 30.18 10.17 5.62
CA SER A 498 28.78 10.04 5.18
C SER A 498 27.93 11.26 5.59
N LYS A 499 28.12 11.79 6.81
CA LYS A 499 27.48 13.03 7.24
C LYS A 499 27.93 14.22 6.40
N GLN A 500 29.22 14.32 6.10
CA GLN A 500 29.75 15.41 5.28
C GLN A 500 29.25 15.34 3.83
N THR A 501 29.13 14.15 3.25
CA THR A 501 28.53 13.98 1.91
C THR A 501 27.05 14.34 1.92
N ALA A 502 26.29 13.89 2.92
CA ALA A 502 24.88 14.24 3.06
C ALA A 502 24.66 15.74 3.28
N GLU A 503 25.54 16.43 4.00
CA GLU A 503 25.49 17.89 4.17
C GLU A 503 25.79 18.64 2.86
N ARG A 504 26.75 18.16 2.06
CA ARG A 504 27.03 18.71 0.73
C ARG A 504 25.85 18.51 -0.22
N GLU A 505 25.24 17.33 -0.21
CA GLU A 505 24.05 17.04 -1.01
C GLU A 505 22.86 17.90 -0.58
N ARG A 506 22.66 18.11 0.73
CA ARG A 506 21.64 19.04 1.24
C ARG A 506 21.89 20.48 0.80
N ALA A 507 23.15 20.95 0.85
CA ALA A 507 23.50 22.29 0.40
C ALA A 507 23.28 22.47 -1.11
N GLN A 508 23.67 21.46 -1.90
CA GLN A 508 23.40 21.44 -3.34
C GLN A 508 21.90 21.46 -3.62
N TRP A 509 21.12 20.66 -2.90
CA TRP A 509 19.67 20.64 -3.05
C TRP A 509 19.01 21.96 -2.66
N GLN A 510 19.45 22.61 -1.59
CA GLN A 510 18.96 23.94 -1.21
C GLN A 510 19.27 24.98 -2.29
N HIS A 511 20.44 24.89 -2.92
CA HIS A 511 20.79 25.73 -4.05
C HIS A 511 19.88 25.47 -5.25
N ASP A 512 19.69 24.21 -5.65
CA ASP A 512 18.84 23.84 -6.79
C ASP A 512 17.36 24.22 -6.55
N ARG A 513 16.88 24.06 -5.32
CA ARG A 513 15.55 24.53 -4.90
C ARG A 513 15.41 26.04 -5.03
N GLN A 514 16.42 26.81 -4.63
CA GLN A 514 16.39 28.27 -4.76
C GLN A 514 16.39 28.67 -6.24
N VAL A 515 17.20 28.01 -7.07
CA VAL A 515 17.20 28.22 -8.53
C VAL A 515 15.81 27.94 -9.13
N MET A 516 15.13 26.90 -8.67
CA MET A 516 13.75 26.59 -9.10
C MET A 516 12.74 27.65 -8.66
N LEU A 517 12.83 28.17 -7.43
CA LEU A 517 11.97 29.27 -6.97
C LEU A 517 12.21 30.56 -7.75
N ASP A 518 13.47 30.86 -8.07
CA ASP A 518 13.84 32.02 -8.90
C ASP A 518 13.44 31.85 -10.37
N ALA A 519 13.28 30.61 -10.85
CA ALA A 519 12.70 30.32 -12.15
C ALA A 519 11.17 30.49 -12.13
N ALA A 520 10.50 29.99 -11.08
CA ALA A 520 9.05 30.10 -10.91
C ALA A 520 8.60 31.58 -10.86
N THR A 521 9.31 32.43 -10.11
CA THR A 521 9.04 33.87 -10.07
C THR A 521 9.24 34.56 -11.42
N ARG A 522 10.21 34.10 -12.24
CA ARG A 522 10.39 34.59 -13.62
C ARG A 522 9.22 34.19 -14.52
N TYR A 523 8.70 32.97 -14.38
CA TYR A 523 7.53 32.53 -15.14
C TYR A 523 6.26 33.27 -14.72
N GLU A 524 6.07 33.55 -13.43
CA GLU A 524 4.97 34.37 -12.92
C GLU A 524 4.99 35.78 -13.54
N GLN A 525 6.17 36.42 -13.58
CA GLN A 525 6.33 37.72 -14.25
C GLN A 525 6.08 37.67 -15.77
N GLN A 526 6.44 36.57 -16.43
CA GLN A 526 6.14 36.38 -17.85
C GLN A 526 4.64 36.22 -18.09
N PHE A 527 3.97 35.50 -17.20
CA PHE A 527 2.52 35.29 -17.24
C PHE A 527 1.76 36.61 -17.03
N ASP A 528 2.16 37.43 -16.05
CA ASP A 528 1.59 38.75 -15.80
C ASP A 528 1.73 39.69 -17.02
N ARG A 529 2.90 39.67 -17.68
CA ARG A 529 3.12 40.44 -18.93
C ARG A 529 2.21 39.97 -20.06
N LEU A 530 1.90 38.68 -20.10
CA LEU A 530 1.03 38.09 -21.11
C LEU A 530 -0.43 38.51 -20.86
N ILE A 531 -0.88 38.47 -19.60
CA ILE A 531 -2.19 38.99 -19.18
C ILE A 531 -2.32 40.47 -19.54
N GLN A 532 -1.32 41.30 -19.25
CA GLN A 532 -1.35 42.73 -19.59
C GLN A 532 -1.46 42.98 -21.09
N LYS A 533 -0.80 42.17 -21.94
CA LYS A 533 -0.92 42.25 -23.40
C LYS A 533 -2.30 41.84 -23.89
N VAL A 534 -2.89 40.80 -23.31
CA VAL A 534 -4.26 40.36 -23.62
C VAL A 534 -5.26 41.44 -23.24
N ASP A 535 -5.11 42.08 -22.09
CA ASP A 535 -5.97 43.20 -21.65
C ASP A 535 -5.77 44.47 -22.49
N ALA A 536 -4.57 44.69 -23.04
CA ALA A 536 -4.33 45.78 -23.99
C ALA A 536 -5.00 45.50 -25.35
N LEU A 537 -4.96 44.26 -25.84
CA LEU A 537 -5.64 43.85 -27.07
C LEU A 537 -7.15 43.95 -26.94
N LYS A 538 -7.74 43.51 -25.83
CA LYS A 538 -9.18 43.66 -25.54
C LYS A 538 -9.64 45.11 -25.51
N ARG A 539 -8.78 46.03 -25.03
CA ARG A 539 -9.05 47.48 -25.02
C ARG A 539 -8.84 48.13 -26.39
N GLY A 540 -7.97 47.57 -27.23
CA GLY A 540 -7.71 48.05 -28.60
C GLY A 540 -8.77 47.64 -29.63
N THR A 541 -9.54 46.57 -29.37
CA THR A 541 -10.64 46.09 -30.21
C THR A 541 -11.99 46.77 -29.93
N ALA A 542 -12.01 47.86 -29.17
CA ALA A 542 -13.22 48.62 -28.81
C ALA A 542 -13.29 50.03 -29.46
N LEU A 543 -12.49 50.27 -30.50
CA LEU A 543 -12.58 51.39 -31.44
C LEU A 543 -12.84 50.83 -32.84
#